data_AF-A0AA39U4D4-F1
#
_entry.id   AF-A0AA39U4D4-F1
#
_cell.length_a   1.000
_cell.length_b   1.000
_cell.length_c   1.000
_cell.angle_alpha   90.00
_cell.angle_beta   90.00
_cell.angle_gamma   90.00
#
_symmetry.space_group_name_H-M   'P 1'
#
loop_
_entity.id
_entity.type
_entity.pdbx_description
1 polymer ?
#
loop_
_entity_poly.entity_id
_entity_poly.type
_entity_poly.pdbx_seq_one_letter_code
_entity_poly.pdbx_strand_id
1 'polypeptide(L)'
;MSTITADFTTLSNIPKLHVSGMNWLIFHHRFEIAVKSKGIWGHFDGSDPTPPGPQQGDDAATAVAARAEVVEWQKKEKKACHYLVQKLEDSTLTELLRCPTVEWMWNVLTEKFT
;
A
#
# COMPACT_ATOMS: atom_id res chain seq x y z
N MET A 1 32.62 -2.05 -17.32
CA MET A 1 31.72 -1.21 -16.51
C MET A 1 30.44 -2.00 -16.31
N SER A 2 30.28 -2.72 -15.20
CA SER A 2 29.03 -3.44 -14.91
C SER A 2 28.00 -2.41 -14.47
N THR A 3 27.02 -2.13 -15.32
CA THR A 3 25.86 -1.33 -14.95
C THR A 3 25.10 -2.12 -13.89
N ILE A 4 25.21 -1.72 -12.62
CA ILE A 4 24.35 -2.23 -11.55
C ILE A 4 22.98 -1.62 -11.80
N THR A 5 22.16 -2.29 -12.61
CA THR A 5 20.72 -2.00 -12.68
C THR A 5 20.13 -2.48 -11.36
N ALA A 6 19.93 -1.57 -10.41
CA ALA A 6 19.29 -1.91 -9.16
C ALA A 6 17.85 -2.36 -9.45
N ASP A 7 17.51 -3.59 -9.08
CA ASP A 7 16.17 -4.15 -9.24
C ASP A 7 15.26 -3.63 -8.12
N PHE A 8 14.44 -2.64 -8.44
CA PHE A 8 13.48 -2.05 -7.51
C PHE A 8 12.13 -2.80 -7.46
N THR A 9 11.98 -3.94 -8.15
CA THR A 9 10.77 -4.78 -8.03
C THR A 9 10.77 -5.63 -6.74
N THR A 10 11.90 -5.64 -6.04
CA THR A 10 12.08 -6.32 -4.75
C THR A 10 12.05 -5.32 -3.60
N LEU A 11 11.24 -5.60 -2.58
CA LEU A 11 11.16 -4.73 -1.41
C LEU A 11 12.51 -4.59 -0.70
N SER A 12 13.35 -5.62 -0.70
CA SER A 12 14.67 -5.62 -0.04
C SER A 12 15.57 -4.48 -0.52
N ASN A 13 15.43 -4.03 -1.77
CA ASN A 13 16.25 -2.96 -2.36
C ASN A 13 15.71 -1.55 -2.11
N ILE A 14 14.55 -1.42 -1.46
CA ILE A 14 13.97 -0.14 -1.05
C ILE A 14 14.54 0.23 0.32
N PRO A 15 15.13 1.42 0.49
CA PRO A 15 15.57 1.89 1.81
C PRO A 15 14.37 2.02 2.75
N LYS A 16 14.60 1.91 4.06
CA LYS A 16 13.58 2.32 5.04
C LYS A 16 13.38 3.84 4.95
N LEU A 17 12.16 4.31 5.18
CA LEU A 17 11.85 5.72 5.32
C LEU A 17 12.46 6.24 6.62
N HIS A 18 13.37 7.20 6.49
CA HIS A 18 14.00 7.83 7.64
C HIS A 18 12.98 8.72 8.36
N VAL A 19 12.99 8.73 9.69
CA VAL A 19 12.01 9.48 10.51
C VAL A 19 11.96 10.99 10.23
N SER A 20 13.08 11.58 9.77
CA SER A 20 13.15 12.99 9.39
C SER A 20 12.68 13.29 7.97
N GLY A 21 12.35 12.27 7.17
CA GLY A 21 11.93 12.44 5.78
C GLY A 21 13.04 12.79 4.79
N MET A 22 14.31 12.85 5.21
CA MET A 22 15.43 13.24 4.33
C MET A 22 15.56 12.39 3.07
N ASN A 23 15.09 11.14 3.10
CA ASN A 23 15.10 10.25 1.93
C ASN A 23 13.71 10.06 1.31
N TRP A 24 12.70 10.87 1.66
CA TRP A 24 11.31 10.72 1.21
C TRP A 24 11.18 10.58 -0.30
N LEU A 25 11.76 11.50 -1.08
CA LEU A 25 11.65 11.48 -2.55
C LEU A 25 12.15 10.17 -3.16
N ILE A 26 13.29 9.66 -2.68
CA ILE A 26 13.88 8.40 -3.18
C ILE A 26 13.10 7.19 -2.67
N PHE A 27 12.66 7.21 -1.41
CA PHE A 27 11.81 6.18 -0.83
C PHE A 27 10.51 6.05 -1.62
N HIS A 28 9.77 7.15 -1.78
CA HIS A 28 8.50 7.21 -2.50
C HIS A 28 8.65 6.64 -3.91
N HIS A 29 9.58 7.16 -4.70
CA HIS A 29 9.76 6.73 -6.09
C HIS A 29 10.07 5.22 -6.21
N ARG A 30 10.98 4.69 -5.38
CA ARG A 30 11.33 3.27 -5.41
C ARG A 30 10.22 2.38 -4.88
N PHE A 31 9.52 2.83 -3.83
CA PHE A 31 8.42 2.11 -3.22
C PHE A 31 7.24 1.99 -4.19
N GLU A 32 6.89 3.08 -4.87
CA GLU A 32 5.86 3.11 -5.91
C GLU A 32 6.17 2.11 -7.03
N ILE A 33 7.40 2.10 -7.58
CA ILE A 33 7.82 1.12 -8.60
C ILE A 33 7.63 -0.31 -8.09
N ALA A 34 8.09 -0.60 -6.87
CA ALA A 34 7.99 -1.94 -6.30
C ALA A 34 6.53 -2.38 -6.15
N VAL A 35 5.68 -1.52 -5.60
CA VAL A 35 4.27 -1.80 -5.36
C VAL A 35 3.48 -1.92 -6.67
N LYS A 36 3.76 -1.05 -7.65
CA LYS A 36 3.19 -1.15 -9.01
C LYS A 36 3.54 -2.47 -9.66
N SER A 37 4.77 -2.97 -9.50
CA SER A 37 5.18 -4.29 -10.01
C SER A 37 4.39 -5.45 -9.40
N LYS A 38 3.76 -5.25 -8.23
CA LYS A 38 2.90 -6.25 -7.56
C LYS A 38 1.42 -6.06 -7.83
N GLY A 39 1.03 -5.03 -8.59
CA GLY A 39 -0.37 -4.75 -8.94
C GLY A 39 -1.26 -4.33 -7.77
N ILE A 40 -0.69 -3.73 -6.72
CA ILE A 40 -1.46 -3.28 -5.53
C ILE A 40 -1.37 -1.78 -5.27
N TRP A 41 -0.79 -1.01 -6.21
CA TRP A 41 -0.64 0.45 -6.05
C TRP A 41 -1.99 1.16 -5.92
N GLY A 42 -3.06 0.59 -6.49
CA GLY A 42 -4.42 1.13 -6.37
C GLY A 42 -4.93 1.30 -4.94
N HIS A 43 -4.37 0.53 -3.99
CA HIS A 43 -4.69 0.66 -2.56
C HIS A 43 -3.99 1.85 -1.89
N PHE A 44 -2.94 2.40 -2.50
CA PHE A 44 -2.20 3.55 -1.97
C PHE A 44 -2.71 4.87 -2.54
N ASP A 45 -3.03 4.91 -3.85
CA ASP A 45 -3.49 6.11 -4.54
C ASP A 45 -5.02 6.26 -4.60
N GLY A 46 -5.76 5.30 -4.03
CA GLY A 46 -7.22 5.30 -3.98
C GLY A 46 -7.90 4.88 -5.30
N SER A 47 -7.15 4.44 -6.31
CA SER A 47 -7.74 3.98 -7.58
C SER A 47 -8.38 2.59 -7.53
N ASP A 48 -8.11 1.81 -6.47
CA ASP A 48 -8.77 0.52 -6.16
C ASP A 48 -9.51 0.62 -4.81
N PRO A 49 -10.65 1.35 -4.74
CA PRO A 49 -11.35 1.59 -3.49
C PRO A 49 -12.01 0.31 -2.94
N THR A 50 -12.37 0.32 -1.66
CA THR A 50 -13.06 -0.81 -1.04
C THR A 50 -14.36 -1.15 -1.78
N PRO A 51 -14.56 -2.41 -2.22
CA PRO A 51 -15.79 -2.82 -2.87
C PRO A 51 -17.00 -2.69 -1.93
N PRO A 52 -18.20 -2.37 -2.45
CA PRO A 52 -19.38 -2.10 -1.64
C PRO A 52 -19.90 -3.34 -0.87
N GLY A 53 -19.46 -4.54 -1.25
CA GLY A 53 -19.97 -5.80 -0.71
C GLY A 53 -21.41 -6.09 -1.18
N PRO A 54 -22.06 -7.12 -0.60
CA PRO A 54 -23.43 -7.50 -0.98
C PRO A 54 -24.44 -6.40 -0.68
N GLN A 55 -25.31 -6.12 -1.63
CA GLN A 55 -26.37 -5.14 -1.51
C GLN A 55 -27.72 -5.81 -1.20
N GLN A 56 -28.62 -5.03 -0.62
CA GLN A 56 -29.98 -5.50 -0.37
C GLN A 56 -30.73 -5.66 -1.70
N GLY A 57 -31.21 -6.87 -1.98
CA GLY A 57 -31.88 -7.20 -3.23
C GLY A 57 -31.03 -8.01 -4.20
N ASP A 58 -29.75 -8.24 -3.89
CA ASP A 58 -28.90 -9.14 -4.66
C ASP A 58 -29.43 -10.57 -4.61
N ASP A 59 -29.40 -11.25 -5.74
CA ASP A 59 -29.59 -12.69 -5.75
C ASP A 59 -28.42 -13.42 -5.07
N ALA A 60 -28.61 -14.70 -4.77
CA ALA A 60 -27.63 -15.48 -4.02
C ALA A 60 -26.27 -15.56 -4.74
N ALA A 61 -26.25 -15.60 -6.07
CA ALA A 61 -25.01 -15.70 -6.84
C ALA A 61 -24.23 -14.37 -6.81
N THR A 62 -24.95 -13.25 -6.97
CA THR A 62 -24.41 -11.88 -6.91
C THR A 62 -23.85 -11.58 -5.52
N ALA A 63 -24.58 -11.93 -4.46
CA ALA A 63 -24.12 -11.75 -3.09
C ALA A 63 -22.86 -12.58 -2.77
N VAL A 64 -22.71 -13.77 -3.35
CA VAL A 64 -21.50 -14.60 -3.21
C VAL A 64 -20.31 -13.96 -3.95
N ALA A 65 -20.52 -13.49 -5.18
CA ALA A 65 -19.48 -12.82 -5.95
C ALA A 65 -18.98 -11.53 -5.26
N ALA A 66 -19.89 -10.69 -4.77
CA ALA A 66 -19.54 -9.46 -4.05
C ALA A 66 -18.76 -9.74 -2.75
N ARG A 67 -19.08 -10.82 -2.02
CA ARG A 67 -18.30 -11.26 -0.85
C ARG A 67 -16.89 -11.69 -1.25
N ALA A 68 -16.77 -12.46 -2.33
CA ALA A 68 -15.48 -12.93 -2.82
C ALA A 68 -14.59 -11.75 -3.23
N GLU A 69 -15.15 -10.74 -3.90
CA GLU A 69 -14.45 -9.51 -4.27
C GLU A 69 -13.93 -8.75 -3.06
N VAL A 70 -14.77 -8.53 -2.03
CA VAL A 70 -14.35 -7.90 -0.77
C VAL A 70 -13.22 -8.68 -0.10
N VAL A 71 -13.30 -10.01 -0.08
CA VAL A 71 -12.25 -10.86 0.50
C VAL A 71 -10.93 -10.73 -0.25
N GLU A 72 -10.95 -10.73 -1.58
CA GLU A 72 -9.75 -10.54 -2.38
C GLU A 72 -9.16 -9.14 -2.22
N TRP A 73 -10.00 -8.10 -2.19
CA TRP A 73 -9.57 -6.74 -1.89
C TRP A 73 -8.90 -6.64 -0.52
N GLN A 74 -9.50 -7.22 0.54
CA GLN A 74 -8.91 -7.24 1.88
C GLN A 74 -7.57 -7.97 1.95
N LYS A 75 -7.36 -9.02 1.14
CA LYS A 75 -6.05 -9.69 1.05
C LYS A 75 -5.00 -8.77 0.46
N LYS A 76 -5.33 -8.04 -0.60
CA LYS A 76 -4.42 -7.05 -1.21
C LYS A 76 -4.15 -5.89 -0.26
N GLU A 77 -5.16 -5.40 0.45
CA GLU A 77 -5.04 -4.35 1.46
C GLU A 77 -4.04 -4.73 2.56
N LYS A 78 -4.18 -5.94 3.13
CA LYS A 78 -3.24 -6.47 4.13
C LYS A 78 -1.82 -6.59 3.58
N LYS A 79 -1.68 -6.99 2.32
CA LYS A 79 -0.38 -7.10 1.64
C LYS A 79 0.25 -5.72 1.42
N ALA A 80 -0.53 -4.74 0.99
CA ALA A 80 -0.11 -3.36 0.83
C ALA A 80 0.36 -2.77 2.18
N CYS A 81 -0.42 -2.98 3.24
CA CYS A 81 -0.07 -2.57 4.60
C CYS A 81 1.24 -3.22 5.05
N HIS A 82 1.37 -4.53 4.89
CA HIS A 82 2.58 -5.26 5.24
C HIS A 82 3.83 -4.70 4.53
N TYR A 83 3.72 -4.37 3.23
CA TYR A 83 4.85 -3.80 2.48
C TYR A 83 5.23 -2.40 2.96
N LEU A 84 4.25 -1.56 3.29
CA LEU A 84 4.51 -0.24 3.84
C LEU A 84 5.22 -0.35 5.19
N VAL A 85 4.64 -1.10 6.12
CA VAL A 85 5.15 -1.23 7.50
C VAL A 85 6.57 -1.80 7.55
N GLN A 86 6.95 -2.72 6.65
CA GLN A 86 8.33 -3.22 6.57
C GLN A 86 9.38 -2.12 6.33
N LYS A 87 8.97 -0.99 5.76
CA LYS A 87 9.84 0.12 5.40
C LYS A 87 9.75 1.32 6.32
N LEU A 88 8.99 1.21 7.40
CA LEU A 88 8.89 2.27 8.40
C LEU A 88 9.73 1.93 9.64
N GLU A 89 10.15 2.97 10.34
CA GLU A 89 10.62 2.86 11.72
C GLU A 89 9.42 2.85 12.68
N ASP A 90 9.58 2.26 13.86
CA ASP A 90 8.51 2.04 14.83
C ASP A 90 7.84 3.35 15.29
N SER A 91 8.61 4.44 15.37
CA SER A 91 8.09 5.77 15.70
C SER A 91 7.09 6.26 14.65
N THR A 92 7.44 6.17 13.37
CA THR A 92 6.54 6.52 12.26
C THR A 92 5.34 5.57 12.22
N LEU A 93 5.56 4.27 12.43
CA LEU A 93 4.46 3.29 12.45
C LEU A 93 3.43 3.62 13.54
N THR A 94 3.89 4.02 14.73
CA THR A 94 3.02 4.33 15.87
C THR A 94 2.03 5.45 15.55
N GLU A 95 2.44 6.45 14.76
CA GLU A 95 1.56 7.53 14.30
C GLU A 95 0.48 7.01 13.33
N LEU A 96 0.81 6.00 12.53
CA LEU A 96 -0.06 5.44 11.50
C LEU A 96 -1.04 4.37 12.01
N LEU A 97 -0.85 3.84 13.23
CA LEU A 97 -1.69 2.76 13.79
C LEU A 97 -3.17 3.10 13.88
N ARG A 98 -3.53 4.39 13.86
CA ARG A 98 -4.93 4.85 13.89
C ARG A 98 -5.58 4.91 12.52
N CYS A 99 -4.81 4.69 11.45
CA CYS A 99 -5.32 4.72 10.09
C CYS A 99 -5.98 3.37 9.73
N PRO A 100 -7.23 3.37 9.26
CA PRO A 100 -7.99 2.17 8.90
C PRO A 100 -7.55 1.57 7.56
N THR A 101 -6.99 2.35 6.64
CA THR A 101 -6.59 1.91 5.29
C THR A 101 -5.17 2.35 4.95
N VAL A 102 -4.56 1.63 4.03
CA VAL A 102 -3.22 1.92 3.50
C VAL A 102 -3.20 3.24 2.75
N GLU A 103 -4.27 3.56 2.01
CA GLU A 103 -4.47 4.87 1.38
C GLU A 103 -4.32 5.99 2.42
N TRP A 104 -5.02 5.87 3.56
CA TRP A 104 -4.95 6.91 4.58
C TRP A 104 -3.57 6.98 5.25
N MET A 105 -2.92 5.83 5.49
CA MET A 105 -1.52 5.80 5.94
C MET A 105 -0.58 6.51 4.95
N TRP A 106 -0.78 6.28 3.66
CA TRP A 106 0.03 6.85 2.59
C TRP A 106 -0.16 8.37 2.47
N ASN A 107 -1.41 8.84 2.59
CA ASN A 107 -1.72 10.26 2.60
C ASN A 107 -1.06 10.97 3.80
N VAL A 108 -1.14 10.40 5.00
CA VAL A 108 -0.46 10.96 6.19
C VAL A 108 1.05 11.05 5.98
N LEU A 109 1.68 10.02 5.40
CA LEU A 109 3.11 10.07 5.08
C LEU A 109 3.44 11.13 4.04
N THR A 110 2.61 11.25 3.01
CA THR A 110 2.79 12.23 1.93
C THR A 110 2.67 13.65 2.45
N GLU A 111 1.66 13.93 3.28
CA GLU A 111 1.46 15.23 3.95
C GLU A 111 2.58 15.56 4.94
N LYS A 112 3.13 14.55 5.64
CA LYS A 112 4.20 14.77 6.63
C LYS A 112 5.54 15.14 6.00
N PHE A 113 5.82 14.66 4.78
CA PHE A 113 7.15 14.74 4.17
C PHE A 113 7.20 15.51 2.83
N THR A 114 6.11 16.14 2.42
CA THR A 114 6.02 17.06 1.27
C THR A 114 5.77 18.48 1.75
#